data_AF-A0A349B9P7-F1
#
_entry.id   AF-A0A349B9P7-F1
#
_cell.length_a   1.000
_cell.length_b   1.000
_cell.length_c   1.000
_cell.angle_alpha   90.00
_cell.angle_beta   90.00
_cell.angle_gamma   90.00
#
_symmetry.space_group_name_H-M   'P 1'
#
loop_
_entity.id
_entity.type
_entity.pdbx_description
1 polymer ?
#
loop_
_entity_poly.entity_id
_entity_poly.type
_entity_poly.pdbx_seq_one_letter_code
_entity_poly.pdbx_strand_id
1 'polypeptide(L)'
;MDGGDAWVLMSTALVLFMVPGLALFYGGMVRSKNVLNMLLMNLYCLAVIPLLWVTVGASLSGSGSNGLIGGFDNIGLQGLDGDGLLATAFLMTFAAITP
;
A
#
# COMPACT_ATOMS: atom_id res chain seq x y z
N MET A 1 18.50 -13.12 -0.49
CA MET A 1 17.30 -13.41 0.32
C MET A 1 17.78 -13.89 1.66
N ASP A 2 18.04 -12.93 2.52
CA ASP A 2 18.52 -13.17 3.87
C ASP A 2 17.32 -13.15 4.86
N GLY A 3 17.58 -13.39 6.15
CA GLY A 3 16.53 -13.36 7.16
C GLY A 3 15.80 -12.02 7.25
N GLY A 4 16.48 -10.92 6.93
CA GLY A 4 15.88 -9.58 6.87
C GLY A 4 14.81 -9.48 5.78
N ASP A 5 15.13 -9.90 4.56
CA ASP A 5 14.18 -9.88 3.42
C ASP A 5 12.94 -10.73 3.71
N ALA A 6 13.14 -11.92 4.30
CA ALA A 6 12.05 -12.80 4.69
C ALA A 6 11.14 -12.14 5.74
N TRP A 7 11.71 -11.43 6.72
CA TRP A 7 10.95 -10.69 7.72
C TRP A 7 10.14 -9.54 7.11
N VAL A 8 10.73 -8.78 6.18
CA VAL A 8 10.03 -7.68 5.48
C VAL A 8 8.89 -8.22 4.63
N LEU A 9 9.09 -9.33 3.90
CA LEU A 9 8.05 -9.97 3.11
C LEU A 9 6.89 -10.49 3.98
N MET A 10 7.20 -11.14 5.10
CA MET A 10 6.18 -11.58 6.06
C MET A 10 5.43 -10.39 6.66
N SER A 11 6.14 -9.33 7.03
CA SER A 11 5.53 -8.09 7.56
C SER A 11 4.61 -7.45 6.51
N THR A 12 5.03 -7.40 5.25
CA THR A 12 4.22 -6.91 4.12
C THR A 12 2.93 -7.71 3.98
N ALA A 13 3.00 -9.04 4.05
CA ALA A 13 1.81 -9.89 4.00
C ALA A 13 0.86 -9.65 5.19
N LEU A 14 1.40 -9.45 6.41
CA LEU A 14 0.61 -9.16 7.60
C LEU A 14 -0.11 -7.80 7.52
N VAL A 15 0.54 -6.76 6.99
CA VAL A 15 -0.08 -5.44 6.80
C VAL A 15 -1.14 -5.52 5.71
N LEU A 16 -0.88 -6.22 4.61
CA LEU A 16 -1.90 -6.43 3.57
C LEU A 16 -3.13 -7.18 4.11
N PHE A 17 -2.94 -8.10 5.04
CA PHE A 17 -4.03 -8.81 5.71
C PHE A 17 -4.92 -7.90 6.58
N MET A 18 -4.46 -6.70 6.94
CA MET A 18 -5.33 -5.71 7.62
C MET A 18 -6.47 -5.23 6.73
N VAL A 19 -6.30 -5.23 5.41
CA VAL A 19 -7.31 -4.73 4.48
C VAL A 19 -8.65 -5.47 4.61
N PRO A 20 -8.73 -6.81 4.51
CA PRO A 20 -9.96 -7.54 4.80
C PRO A 20 -10.38 -7.44 6.28
N GLY A 21 -9.41 -7.33 7.21
CA GLY A 21 -9.70 -7.11 8.64
C GLY A 21 -10.53 -5.84 8.88
N LEU A 22 -10.11 -4.72 8.29
CA LEU A 22 -10.84 -3.45 8.33
C LEU A 22 -12.17 -3.54 7.59
N ALA A 23 -12.22 -4.22 6.43
CA ALA A 23 -13.47 -4.41 5.67
C ALA A 23 -14.55 -5.11 6.52
N LEU A 24 -14.17 -6.17 7.23
CA LEU A 24 -15.08 -6.90 8.11
C LEU A 24 -15.44 -6.11 9.36
N PHE A 25 -14.47 -5.42 9.96
CA PHE A 25 -14.69 -4.59 11.15
C PHE A 25 -15.67 -3.44 10.85
N TYR A 26 -15.42 -2.66 9.80
CA TYR A 26 -16.30 -1.57 9.38
C TYR A 26 -17.62 -2.08 8.79
N GLY A 27 -17.59 -3.21 8.09
CA GLY A 27 -18.79 -3.91 7.61
C GLY A 27 -19.72 -4.31 8.76
N GLY A 28 -19.17 -4.77 9.89
CA GLY A 28 -19.95 -5.15 11.07
C GLY A 28 -20.57 -3.97 11.83
N MET A 29 -20.05 -2.75 11.65
CA MET A 29 -20.56 -1.53 12.30
C MET A 29 -21.66 -0.83 11.49
N VAL A 30 -21.83 -1.18 10.21
CA VAL A 30 -22.88 -0.59 9.36
C VAL A 30 -24.14 -1.46 9.33
N ARG A 31 -25.27 -0.85 8.97
CA ARG A 31 -26.52 -1.58 8.73
C ARG A 31 -26.33 -2.60 7.60
N SER A 32 -27.01 -3.75 7.67
CA SER A 32 -26.90 -4.84 6.69
C SER A 32 -27.06 -4.39 5.23
N LYS A 33 -27.96 -3.43 4.97
CA LYS A 33 -28.16 -2.86 3.62
C LYS A 33 -26.94 -2.10 3.05
N ASN A 34 -26.00 -1.69 3.90
CA ASN A 34 -24.81 -0.93 3.53
C ASN A 34 -23.52 -1.77 3.57
N VAL A 35 -23.56 -3.03 4.03
CA VAL A 35 -22.37 -3.89 4.16
C VAL A 35 -21.69 -4.11 2.82
N LEU A 36 -22.47 -4.41 1.78
CA LEU A 36 -21.92 -4.61 0.43
C LEU A 36 -21.17 -3.37 -0.06
N ASN A 37 -21.70 -2.17 0.18
CA ASN A 37 -21.04 -0.93 -0.21
C ASN A 37 -19.72 -0.73 0.54
N MET A 38 -19.66 -1.08 1.83
CA MET A 38 -18.42 -1.02 2.62
C MET A 38 -17.36 -2.00 2.10
N LEU A 39 -17.76 -3.23 1.77
CA LEU A 39 -16.84 -4.23 1.20
C LEU A 39 -16.33 -3.79 -0.18
N LEU A 40 -17.19 -3.23 -1.03
CA LEU A 40 -16.80 -2.72 -2.36
C LEU A 40 -15.86 -1.52 -2.27
N MET A 41 -16.07 -0.61 -1.32
CA MET A 41 -15.19 0.54 -1.11
C MET A 41 -13.77 0.08 -0.74
N ASN A 42 -13.64 -0.98 0.06
CA ASN A 42 -12.35 -1.59 0.39
C ASN A 42 -11.70 -2.27 -0.83
N LEU A 43 -12.48 -3.04 -1.61
CA LEU A 43 -11.99 -3.66 -2.85
C LEU A 43 -11.50 -2.63 -3.87
N TYR A 44 -12.18 -1.48 -3.96
CA TYR A 44 -11.76 -0.37 -4.80
C TYR A 44 -10.41 0.20 -4.37
N CYS A 45 -10.18 0.36 -3.07
CA CYS A 45 -8.87 0.79 -2.55
C CYS A 45 -7.76 -0.20 -2.92
N LEU A 46 -8.01 -1.52 -2.80
CA LEU A 46 -7.06 -2.55 -3.23
C LEU A 46 -6.77 -2.55 -4.73
N ALA A 47 -7.74 -2.18 -5.57
CA ALA A 47 -7.55 -2.13 -7.01
C ALA A 47 -6.75 -0.88 -7.44
N VAL A 48 -7.05 0.27 -6.83
CA VAL A 48 -6.57 1.58 -7.31
C VAL A 48 -5.25 1.98 -6.67
N ILE A 49 -5.11 1.82 -5.35
CA ILE A 49 -3.94 2.34 -4.62
C ILE A 49 -2.63 1.67 -5.06
N PRO A 50 -2.54 0.34 -5.24
CA PRO A 50 -1.31 -0.29 -5.74
C PRO A 50 -0.89 0.21 -7.13
N LEU A 51 -1.86 0.45 -8.02
CA LEU A 51 -1.58 0.99 -9.35
C LEU A 51 -1.04 2.42 -9.28
N LEU A 52 -1.66 3.28 -8.46
CA LEU A 52 -1.17 4.64 -8.22
C LEU A 52 0.21 4.64 -7.55
N TRP A 53 0.44 3.71 -6.62
CA TRP A 53 1.71 3.57 -5.91
C TRP A 53 2.86 3.21 -6.84
N VAL A 54 2.67 2.18 -7.68
CA VAL A 54 3.68 1.72 -8.65
C VAL A 54 3.95 2.80 -9.70
N THR A 55 2.90 3.47 -10.18
CA THR A 55 3.07 4.48 -11.25
C THR A 55 3.78 5.73 -10.75
N VAL A 56 3.40 6.27 -9.59
CA VAL A 56 3.90 7.58 -9.14
C VAL A 56 4.04 7.71 -7.62
N GLY A 57 3.19 7.04 -6.83
CA GLY A 57 3.14 7.22 -5.38
C GLY A 57 4.45 6.89 -4.67
N ALA A 58 5.13 5.81 -5.07
CA ALA A 58 6.44 5.48 -4.52
C ALA A 58 7.47 6.60 -4.72
N SER A 59 7.51 7.17 -5.92
CA SER A 59 8.45 8.24 -6.28
C SER A 59 8.18 9.53 -5.48
N LEU A 60 6.90 9.89 -5.32
CA LEU A 60 6.50 11.10 -4.59
C LEU A 60 6.56 10.96 -3.07
N SER A 61 6.54 9.73 -2.54
CA SER A 61 6.60 9.47 -1.09
C SER A 61 7.97 9.75 -0.47
N GLY A 62 9.03 9.82 -1.30
CA GLY A 62 10.38 10.13 -0.85
C GLY A 62 10.59 11.58 -0.44
N SER A 63 11.77 11.89 0.08
CA SER A 63 12.19 13.28 0.37
C SER A 63 12.81 13.90 -0.88
N GLY A 64 12.07 14.79 -1.56
CA GLY A 64 12.62 15.59 -2.65
C GLY A 64 13.44 16.79 -2.15
N SER A 65 13.93 17.62 -3.07
CA SER A 65 14.82 18.77 -2.78
C SER A 65 14.23 19.77 -1.78
N ASN A 66 12.90 19.91 -1.73
CA ASN A 66 12.19 20.81 -0.81
C ASN A 66 11.74 20.13 0.49
N GLY A 67 12.04 18.84 0.70
CA GLY A 67 11.72 18.08 1.93
C GLY A 67 10.24 17.73 2.16
N LEU A 68 9.32 18.17 1.30
CA LEU A 68 7.87 17.93 1.46
C LEU A 68 7.31 16.82 0.56
N ILE A 69 7.80 16.71 -0.67
CA ILE A 69 7.37 15.72 -1.65
C ILE A 69 8.58 15.24 -2.45
N GLY A 70 8.57 13.98 -2.86
CA GLY A 70 9.58 13.37 -3.72
C GLY A 70 9.54 13.90 -5.15
N GLY A 71 10.51 13.45 -5.94
CA GLY A 71 10.61 13.74 -7.37
C GLY A 71 9.90 12.71 -8.24
N PHE A 72 10.19 12.74 -9.54
CA PHE A 72 9.67 11.81 -10.53
C PHE A 72 10.73 10.80 -11.03
N ASP A 73 11.87 10.73 -10.34
CA ASP A 73 13.03 9.94 -10.76
C ASP A 73 12.75 8.42 -10.71
N ASN A 74 11.84 7.98 -9.83
CA ASN A 74 11.49 6.58 -9.62
C ASN A 74 10.06 6.25 -10.09
N ILE A 75 9.50 7.02 -11.05
CA ILE A 75 8.20 6.70 -11.67
C ILE A 75 8.24 5.27 -12.20
N GLY A 76 7.15 4.51 -11.99
CA GLY A 76 7.08 3.12 -12.45
C GLY A 76 8.08 2.20 -11.78
N LEU A 77 8.62 2.58 -10.61
CA LEU A 77 9.67 1.85 -9.87
C LEU A 77 11.01 1.75 -10.61
N GLN A 78 11.25 2.65 -11.57
CA GLN A 78 12.50 2.68 -12.33
C GLN A 78 13.68 3.04 -11.41
N GLY A 79 14.84 2.43 -11.69
CA GLY A 79 16.08 2.76 -10.97
C GLY A 79 16.21 2.20 -9.54
N LEU A 80 15.19 1.50 -9.04
CA LEU A 80 15.25 0.84 -7.73
C LEU A 80 16.00 -0.49 -7.80
N ASP A 81 16.81 -0.75 -6.78
CA ASP A 81 17.46 -2.05 -6.55
C ASP A 81 16.53 -3.00 -5.78
N GLY A 82 17.01 -4.21 -5.47
CA GLY A 82 16.22 -5.24 -4.79
C GLY A 82 15.68 -4.76 -3.43
N ASP A 83 16.51 -4.08 -2.64
CA ASP A 83 16.12 -3.56 -1.34
C ASP A 83 15.12 -2.41 -1.46
N GLY A 84 15.31 -1.52 -2.45
CA GLY A 84 14.36 -0.46 -2.78
C GLY A 84 12.99 -1.02 -3.19
N LEU A 85 12.94 -2.11 -3.96
CA LEU A 85 11.70 -2.79 -4.31
C LEU A 85 11.02 -3.43 -3.09
N LEU A 86 11.78 -4.07 -2.20
CA LEU A 86 11.25 -4.65 -0.97
C LEU A 86 10.66 -3.57 -0.05
N ALA A 87 11.37 -2.45 0.14
CA ALA A 87 10.89 -1.31 0.90
C ALA A 87 9.62 -0.71 0.29
N THR A 88 9.59 -0.56 -1.03
CA THR A 88 8.45 0.01 -1.75
C THR A 88 7.21 -0.90 -1.68
N ALA A 89 7.40 -2.23 -1.73
CA ALA A 89 6.32 -3.20 -1.55
C ALA A 89 5.75 -3.15 -0.13
N PHE A 90 6.61 -3.04 0.88
CA PHE A 90 6.16 -2.87 2.26
C PHE A 90 5.36 -1.59 2.45
N LEU A 91 5.87 -0.44 1.97
CA LEU A 91 5.20 0.85 2.09
C LEU A 91 3.88 0.93 1.29
N MET A 92 3.79 0.24 0.16
CA MET A 92 2.55 0.12 -0.62
C MET A 92 1.38 -0.38 0.24
N THR A 93 1.64 -1.34 1.13
CA THR A 93 0.58 -1.92 1.98
C THR A 93 0.04 -0.91 2.99
N PHE A 94 0.87 0.01 3.49
CA PHE A 94 0.44 1.12 4.34
C PHE A 94 -0.40 2.14 3.58
N ALA A 95 0.00 2.46 2.35
CA ALA A 95 -0.79 3.31 1.47
C ALA A 95 -2.17 2.68 1.19
N ALA A 96 -2.23 1.36 0.97
CA ALA A 96 -3.49 0.66 0.68
C ALA A 96 -4.46 0.61 1.86
N ILE A 97 -3.99 0.57 3.11
CA ILE A 97 -4.85 0.57 4.32
C ILE A 97 -5.23 1.97 4.81
N THR A 98 -4.61 3.02 4.29
CA THR A 98 -4.83 4.42 4.70
C THR A 98 -5.45 5.23 3.55
N PRO A 99 -6.70 4.96 3.15
CA PRO A 99 -7.38 5.79 2.16
C PRO A 99 -7.81 7.14 2.72
#